data_AF-A0A844J1F0-F1
#
_entry.id   AF-A0A844J1F0-F1
#
_cell.length_a   1.000
_cell.length_b   1.000
_cell.length_c   1.000
_cell.angle_alpha   90.00
_cell.angle_beta   90.00
_cell.angle_gamma   90.00
#
_symmetry.space_group_name_H-M   'P 1'
#
loop_
_entity.id
_entity.type
_entity.pdbx_description
1 polymer ?
#
loop_
_entity_poly.entity_id
_entity_poly.type
_entity_poly.pdbx_seq_one_letter_code
_entity_poly.pdbx_strand_id
1 'polypeptide(L)'
;SPQLAESYQFSSVEVKQTAFRIDGVFLPNQSIDNPIYFLEVQFQLDEDLYDRLFAEIFLYIRQNKPKNRWNAVVIYPTRSIDTRDIQHYQEFFTSQRVRVIYLDELGETTSLPIGIATIKLIIAKDDKAITQARELINRTKQEVNSQLQQQQVLQIIETILIYKFPRMNREEIEAMFGLSELKQTRFYQEAKEEGREEAKLETVPGLIGLGLTIEQIAQVLKLSVEEIRQNINIKEK
;
A
#
# COMPACT_ATOMS: atom_id res chain seq x y z
N SER A 1 -10.92 -10.17 -14.98
CA SER A 1 -10.60 -9.10 -15.95
C SER A 1 -10.87 -7.74 -15.30
N PRO A 2 -10.32 -6.64 -15.82
CA PRO A 2 -10.60 -5.30 -15.30
C PRO A 2 -12.10 -4.96 -15.26
N GLN A 3 -12.85 -5.32 -16.31
CA GLN A 3 -14.30 -5.14 -16.37
C GLN A 3 -15.07 -5.92 -15.28
N LEU A 4 -14.60 -7.13 -14.93
CA LEU A 4 -15.21 -7.88 -13.82
C LEU A 4 -14.96 -7.18 -12.48
N ALA A 5 -13.80 -6.55 -12.29
CA ALA A 5 -13.44 -5.89 -11.03
C ALA A 5 -14.38 -4.70 -10.70
N GLU A 6 -14.92 -4.02 -11.71
CA GLU A 6 -15.92 -2.94 -11.53
C GLU A 6 -17.23 -3.44 -10.90
N SER A 7 -17.50 -4.75 -11.00
CA SER A 7 -18.67 -5.38 -10.37
C SER A 7 -18.45 -5.81 -8.92
N TYR A 8 -17.30 -5.47 -8.32
CA TYR A 8 -16.94 -5.84 -6.96
C TYR A 8 -16.68 -4.62 -6.08
N GLN A 9 -16.94 -4.81 -4.79
CA GLN A 9 -16.57 -3.87 -3.72
C GLN A 9 -15.56 -4.55 -2.79
N PHE A 10 -14.46 -3.86 -2.50
CA PHE A 10 -13.48 -4.29 -1.51
C PHE A 10 -13.93 -3.93 -0.09
N SER A 11 -13.74 -4.86 0.84
CA SER A 11 -14.00 -4.68 2.26
C SER A 11 -12.92 -5.40 3.08
N SER A 12 -12.38 -4.71 4.10
CA SER A 12 -11.62 -5.36 5.17
C SER A 12 -12.64 -5.77 6.23
N VAL A 13 -12.78 -7.08 6.47
CA VAL A 13 -13.79 -7.61 7.39
C VAL A 13 -13.11 -8.12 8.65
N GLU A 14 -13.49 -7.56 9.79
CA GLU A 14 -13.11 -8.06 11.12
C GLU A 14 -14.25 -8.95 11.66
N VAL A 15 -13.90 -10.18 12.03
CA VAL A 15 -14.90 -11.19 12.41
C VAL A 15 -15.09 -11.18 13.93
N LYS A 16 -16.24 -10.73 14.42
CA LYS A 16 -16.42 -10.32 15.84
C LYS A 16 -16.29 -11.40 16.94
N GLN A 17 -16.16 -12.69 16.62
CA GLN A 17 -16.16 -13.76 17.63
C GLN A 17 -14.77 -14.26 18.05
N THR A 18 -13.73 -13.82 17.35
CA THR A 18 -12.33 -14.25 17.44
C THR A 18 -11.57 -13.17 16.67
N ALA A 19 -10.46 -12.61 17.15
CA ALA A 19 -9.74 -11.50 16.50
C ALA A 19 -9.10 -11.87 15.14
N PHE A 20 -9.89 -12.46 14.26
CA PHE A 20 -9.58 -12.91 12.93
C PHE A 20 -9.90 -11.80 11.95
N ARG A 21 -8.95 -11.55 11.07
CA ARG A 21 -9.00 -10.48 10.09
C ARG A 21 -8.55 -11.08 8.78
N ILE A 22 -9.46 -11.07 7.81
CA ILE A 22 -9.12 -11.42 6.44
C ILE A 22 -8.54 -10.17 5.79
N ASP A 23 -7.36 -10.29 5.17
CA ASP A 23 -6.66 -9.18 4.53
C ASP A 23 -7.53 -8.45 3.50
N GLY A 24 -8.29 -9.22 2.70
CA GLY A 24 -9.20 -8.67 1.72
C GLY A 24 -10.43 -9.53 1.47
N VAL A 25 -11.60 -8.91 1.44
CA VAL A 25 -12.84 -9.54 0.97
C VAL A 25 -13.42 -8.72 -0.17
N PHE A 26 -13.57 -9.33 -1.34
CA PHE A 26 -14.22 -8.72 -2.50
C PHE A 26 -15.64 -9.29 -2.64
N LEU A 27 -16.62 -8.41 -2.46
CA LEU A 27 -18.04 -8.73 -2.53
C LEU A 27 -18.62 -8.32 -3.88
N PRO A 28 -19.38 -9.19 -4.56
CA PRO A 28 -20.01 -8.83 -5.83
C PRO A 28 -21.21 -7.89 -5.59
N ASN A 29 -21.33 -6.85 -6.41
CA ASN A 29 -22.32 -5.78 -6.23
C ASN A 29 -23.74 -6.17 -6.67
N GLN A 30 -23.88 -7.07 -7.66
CA GLN A 30 -25.17 -7.24 -8.37
C GLN A 30 -25.54 -8.68 -8.75
N SER A 31 -24.61 -9.65 -8.76
CA SER A 31 -24.90 -11.01 -9.22
C SER A 31 -24.57 -12.06 -8.17
N ILE A 32 -25.51 -13.00 -7.99
CA ILE A 32 -25.35 -14.16 -7.11
C ILE A 32 -24.43 -15.22 -7.72
N ASP A 33 -24.26 -15.18 -9.05
CA ASP A 33 -23.40 -16.10 -9.80
C ASP A 33 -21.92 -15.77 -9.63
N ASN A 34 -21.62 -14.51 -9.32
CA ASN A 34 -20.27 -14.06 -9.04
C ASN A 34 -19.85 -14.54 -7.63
N PRO A 35 -18.68 -15.17 -7.49
CA PRO A 35 -18.22 -15.63 -6.18
C PRO A 35 -17.71 -14.45 -5.34
N ILE A 36 -17.78 -14.58 -4.02
CA ILE A 36 -17.00 -13.76 -3.08
C ILE A 36 -15.53 -14.19 -3.22
N TYR A 37 -14.60 -13.23 -3.28
CA TYR A 37 -13.17 -13.54 -3.21
C TYR A 37 -12.61 -13.16 -1.85
N PHE A 38 -11.99 -14.13 -1.20
CA PHE A 38 -11.13 -13.90 -0.04
C PHE A 38 -9.68 -13.80 -0.53
N LEU A 39 -8.97 -12.77 -0.11
CA LEU A 39 -7.58 -12.50 -0.46
C LEU A 39 -6.75 -12.55 0.82
N GLU A 40 -5.65 -13.29 0.75
CA GLU A 40 -4.62 -13.34 1.79
C GLU A 40 -3.26 -13.06 1.14
N VAL A 41 -2.44 -12.22 1.78
CA VAL A 41 -1.12 -11.84 1.27
C VAL A 41 -0.04 -12.22 2.27
N GLN A 42 0.73 -13.26 1.96
CA GLN A 42 1.69 -13.83 2.90
C GLN A 42 3.14 -13.67 2.42
N PHE A 43 3.91 -12.86 3.16
CA PHE A 43 5.33 -12.57 2.85
C PHE A 43 6.32 -13.21 3.82
N GLN A 44 5.82 -13.92 4.84
CA GLN A 44 6.63 -14.61 5.85
C GLN A 44 6.27 -16.09 5.88
N LEU A 45 7.16 -16.93 6.45
CA LEU A 45 6.82 -18.32 6.72
C LEU A 45 5.69 -18.36 7.75
N ASP A 46 4.61 -19.04 7.43
CA ASP A 46 3.46 -19.27 8.31
C ASP A 46 2.94 -20.69 8.03
N GLU A 47 3.18 -21.60 8.96
CA GLU A 47 2.74 -22.99 8.86
C GLU A 47 1.22 -23.13 9.08
N ASP A 48 0.62 -22.18 9.81
CA ASP A 48 -0.80 -22.20 10.19
C ASP A 48 -1.68 -21.37 9.25
N LEU A 49 -1.11 -20.82 8.16
CA LEU A 49 -1.80 -19.90 7.25
C LEU A 49 -3.12 -20.49 6.75
N TYR A 50 -3.08 -21.73 6.25
CA TYR A 50 -4.25 -22.35 5.65
C TYR A 50 -5.30 -22.69 6.71
N ASP A 51 -4.89 -23.19 7.87
CA ASP A 51 -5.78 -23.44 9.01
C ASP A 51 -6.55 -22.16 9.39
N ARG A 52 -5.82 -21.04 9.54
CA ARG A 52 -6.41 -19.72 9.80
C ARG A 52 -7.35 -19.32 8.67
N LEU A 53 -6.87 -19.30 7.42
CA LEU A 53 -7.65 -18.86 6.26
C LEU A 53 -8.98 -19.60 6.13
N PHE A 54 -8.99 -20.93 6.27
CA PHE A 54 -10.22 -21.71 6.15
C PHE A 54 -11.15 -21.49 7.36
N ALA A 55 -10.62 -21.38 8.58
CA ALA A 55 -11.42 -21.04 9.75
C ALA A 55 -12.13 -19.69 9.55
N GLU A 56 -11.40 -18.69 9.04
CA GLU A 56 -11.92 -17.35 8.78
C GLU A 56 -13.00 -17.33 7.71
N ILE A 57 -12.76 -17.99 6.57
CA ILE A 57 -13.72 -18.09 5.46
C ILE A 57 -15.02 -18.74 5.95
N PHE A 58 -14.94 -19.88 6.65
CA PHE A 58 -16.14 -20.59 7.09
C PHE A 58 -16.87 -19.86 8.22
N LEU A 59 -16.15 -19.16 9.10
CA LEU A 59 -16.76 -18.30 10.10
C LEU A 59 -17.49 -17.11 9.45
N TYR A 60 -16.88 -16.48 8.45
CA TYR A 60 -17.52 -15.43 7.66
C TYR A 60 -18.82 -15.94 7.02
N ILE A 61 -18.77 -17.10 6.35
CA ILE A 61 -19.94 -17.69 5.69
C ILE A 61 -21.04 -18.01 6.72
N ARG A 62 -20.68 -18.55 7.88
CA ARG A 62 -21.63 -18.86 8.96
C ARG A 62 -22.34 -17.60 9.47
N GLN A 63 -21.60 -16.50 9.66
CA GLN A 63 -22.14 -15.25 10.21
C GLN A 63 -22.99 -14.49 9.20
N ASN A 64 -22.52 -14.40 7.95
CA ASN A 64 -23.15 -13.57 6.92
C ASN A 64 -24.15 -14.33 6.05
N LYS A 65 -24.07 -15.67 6.02
CA LYS A 65 -24.91 -16.57 5.21
C LYS A 65 -25.07 -16.10 3.76
N PRO A 66 -23.96 -15.81 3.04
CA PRO A 66 -24.05 -15.35 1.67
C PRO A 66 -24.65 -16.43 0.78
N LYS A 67 -25.41 -16.01 -0.24
CA LYS A 67 -25.93 -16.92 -1.27
C LYS A 67 -24.90 -17.21 -2.37
N ASN A 68 -23.91 -16.34 -2.52
CA ASN A 68 -22.83 -16.46 -3.49
C ASN A 68 -21.92 -17.65 -3.18
N ARG A 69 -21.31 -18.22 -4.22
CA ARG A 69 -20.15 -19.10 -4.06
C ARG A 69 -18.97 -18.32 -3.48
N TRP A 70 -17.96 -19.00 -2.98
CA TRP A 70 -16.71 -18.37 -2.56
C TRP A 70 -15.50 -18.96 -3.29
N ASN A 71 -14.48 -18.12 -3.47
CA ASN A 71 -13.14 -18.47 -3.91
C ASN A 71 -12.13 -17.77 -2.98
N ALA A 72 -10.91 -18.30 -2.91
CA ALA A 72 -9.81 -17.66 -2.23
C ALA A 72 -8.59 -17.52 -3.14
N VAL A 73 -7.84 -16.44 -2.94
CA VAL A 73 -6.57 -16.17 -3.59
C VAL A 73 -5.53 -15.93 -2.50
N VAL A 74 -4.45 -16.70 -2.53
CA VAL A 74 -3.30 -16.50 -1.64
C VAL A 74 -2.14 -16.00 -2.49
N ILE A 75 -1.55 -14.87 -2.10
CA ILE A 75 -0.42 -14.27 -2.81
C ILE A 75 0.84 -14.46 -1.98
N TYR A 76 1.87 -15.05 -2.60
CA TYR A 76 3.20 -15.19 -2.03
C TYR A 76 4.25 -14.46 -2.87
N PRO A 77 5.34 -13.98 -2.26
CA PRO A 77 6.45 -13.43 -3.01
C PRO A 77 7.13 -14.49 -3.88
N THR A 78 7.36 -15.68 -3.34
CA THR A 78 8.02 -16.81 -4.00
C THR A 78 7.48 -18.13 -3.47
N ARG A 79 7.70 -19.22 -4.21
CA ARG A 79 7.30 -20.57 -3.78
C ARG A 79 8.00 -21.06 -2.52
N SER A 80 9.20 -20.57 -2.22
CA SER A 80 9.96 -21.02 -1.03
C SER A 80 9.37 -20.56 0.30
N ILE A 81 8.46 -19.60 0.29
CA ILE A 81 7.76 -19.11 1.49
C ILE A 81 6.47 -19.89 1.74
N ASP A 82 5.93 -20.55 0.72
CA ASP A 82 4.72 -21.36 0.83
C ASP A 82 5.07 -22.72 1.45
N THR A 83 4.76 -22.87 2.74
CA THR A 83 4.97 -24.09 3.54
C THR A 83 4.01 -25.22 3.16
N ARG A 84 2.95 -24.92 2.40
CA ARG A 84 1.98 -25.80 1.76
C ARG A 84 1.78 -27.18 2.40
N ASP A 85 1.38 -27.21 3.67
CA ASP A 85 0.65 -28.37 4.18
C ASP A 85 -0.84 -28.19 3.87
N ILE A 86 -1.33 -28.94 2.88
CA ILE A 86 -2.71 -28.85 2.39
C ILE A 86 -3.46 -30.17 2.50
N GLN A 87 -2.97 -31.13 3.30
CA GLN A 87 -3.58 -32.46 3.38
C GLN A 87 -5.08 -32.40 3.72
N HIS A 88 -5.47 -31.47 4.59
CA HIS A 88 -6.86 -31.29 5.00
C HIS A 88 -7.72 -30.45 4.05
N TYR A 89 -7.10 -29.86 3.02
CA TYR A 89 -7.71 -28.82 2.18
C TYR A 89 -7.56 -29.08 0.68
N GLN A 90 -7.01 -30.24 0.31
CA GLN A 90 -6.56 -30.58 -1.04
C GLN A 90 -7.66 -30.39 -2.10
N GLU A 91 -8.91 -30.66 -1.76
CA GLU A 91 -10.07 -30.52 -2.65
C GLU A 91 -10.29 -29.07 -3.09
N PHE A 92 -10.01 -28.09 -2.23
CA PHE A 92 -10.18 -26.68 -2.55
C PHE A 92 -9.15 -26.19 -3.56
N PHE A 93 -7.93 -26.72 -3.51
CA PHE A 93 -6.89 -26.43 -4.51
C PHE A 93 -7.14 -27.18 -5.82
N THR A 94 -7.50 -28.47 -5.72
CA THR A 94 -7.79 -29.31 -6.89
C THR A 94 -8.94 -28.74 -7.72
N SER A 95 -9.99 -28.26 -7.05
CA SER A 95 -11.14 -27.62 -7.70
C SER A 95 -10.89 -26.19 -8.19
N GLN A 96 -9.69 -25.63 -7.96
CA GLN A 96 -9.34 -24.23 -8.25
C GLN A 96 -10.21 -23.20 -7.50
N ARG A 97 -10.85 -23.62 -6.40
CA ARG A 97 -11.56 -22.73 -5.47
C ARG A 97 -10.58 -21.86 -4.70
N VAL A 98 -9.43 -22.44 -4.35
CA VAL A 98 -8.28 -21.72 -3.82
C VAL A 98 -7.21 -21.66 -4.89
N ARG A 99 -6.72 -20.46 -5.19
CA ARG A 99 -5.62 -20.24 -6.13
C ARG A 99 -4.46 -19.59 -5.41
N VAL A 100 -3.27 -20.10 -5.66
CA VAL A 100 -2.05 -19.52 -5.13
C VAL A 100 -1.33 -18.80 -6.27
N ILE A 101 -0.96 -17.55 -6.03
CA ILE A 101 -0.21 -16.71 -6.97
C ILE A 101 1.16 -16.46 -6.36
N TYR A 102 2.20 -16.83 -7.10
CA TYR A 102 3.59 -16.49 -6.76
C TYR A 102 4.03 -15.31 -7.61
N LEU A 103 4.43 -14.22 -6.96
CA LEU A 103 4.75 -12.97 -7.63
C LEU A 103 5.98 -13.09 -8.55
N ASP A 104 6.96 -13.91 -8.17
CA ASP A 104 8.17 -14.19 -8.96
C ASP A 104 7.91 -15.04 -10.21
N GLU A 105 6.87 -15.87 -10.18
CA GLU A 105 6.43 -16.70 -11.31
C GLU A 105 5.52 -15.94 -12.29
N LEU A 106 5.12 -14.70 -11.96
CA LEU A 106 4.39 -13.85 -12.90
C LEU A 106 5.27 -13.49 -14.10
N GLY A 107 4.66 -13.38 -15.29
CA GLY A 107 5.35 -13.00 -16.53
C GLY A 107 6.03 -11.63 -16.45
N GLU A 108 6.67 -11.22 -17.56
CA GLU A 108 7.43 -9.96 -17.62
C GLU A 108 6.59 -8.76 -17.18
N THR A 109 7.16 -7.88 -16.36
CA THR A 109 6.47 -6.72 -15.76
C THR A 109 5.77 -5.87 -16.81
N THR A 110 6.38 -5.74 -17.99
CA THR A 110 5.89 -4.99 -19.16
C THR A 110 4.58 -5.52 -19.73
N SER A 111 4.33 -6.82 -19.57
CA SER A 111 3.12 -7.50 -20.06
C SER A 111 2.00 -7.58 -19.03
N LEU A 112 2.31 -7.32 -17.75
CA LEU A 112 1.35 -7.43 -16.66
C LEU A 112 0.46 -6.18 -16.59
N PRO A 113 -0.82 -6.33 -16.19
CA PRO A 113 -1.66 -5.18 -15.82
C PRO A 113 -0.96 -4.32 -14.77
N ILE A 114 -1.09 -3.00 -14.88
CA ILE A 114 -0.37 -2.02 -14.04
C ILE A 114 -0.44 -2.36 -12.54
N GLY A 115 -1.63 -2.63 -12.00
CA GLY A 115 -1.76 -2.98 -10.57
C GLY A 115 -0.97 -4.23 -10.16
N ILE A 116 -0.90 -5.24 -11.03
CA ILE A 116 -0.11 -6.46 -10.78
C ILE A 116 1.38 -6.17 -10.90
N ALA A 117 1.78 -5.38 -11.90
CA ALA A 117 3.16 -4.92 -12.06
C ALA A 117 3.62 -4.10 -10.84
N THR A 118 2.75 -3.27 -10.26
CA THR A 118 3.02 -2.52 -9.02
C THR A 118 3.27 -3.45 -7.84
N ILE A 119 2.44 -4.48 -7.64
CA ILE A 119 2.66 -5.45 -6.55
C ILE A 119 3.95 -6.23 -6.77
N LYS A 120 4.25 -6.62 -8.02
CA LYS A 120 5.50 -7.32 -8.37
C LYS A 120 6.75 -6.50 -8.06
N LEU A 121 6.66 -5.16 -8.06
CA LEU A 121 7.78 -4.28 -7.70
C LEU A 121 8.29 -4.50 -6.27
N ILE A 122 7.43 -4.94 -5.34
CA ILE A 122 7.79 -5.20 -3.94
C ILE A 122 8.93 -6.25 -3.86
N ILE A 123 8.81 -7.31 -4.66
CA ILE A 123 9.77 -8.43 -4.71
C ILE A 123 10.87 -8.25 -5.75
N ALA A 124 10.89 -7.12 -6.48
CA ALA A 124 11.92 -6.86 -7.46
C ALA A 124 13.30 -6.84 -6.78
N LYS A 125 14.32 -7.33 -7.47
CA LYS A 125 15.71 -7.21 -6.98
C LYS A 125 16.17 -5.77 -7.08
N ASP A 126 17.01 -5.34 -6.14
CA ASP A 126 17.42 -3.94 -6.00
C ASP A 126 18.06 -3.37 -7.27
N ASP A 127 18.86 -4.18 -7.98
CA ASP A 127 19.51 -3.83 -9.24
C ASP A 127 18.53 -3.59 -10.40
N LYS A 128 17.31 -4.16 -10.33
CA LYS A 128 16.27 -4.05 -11.35
C LYS A 128 15.09 -3.17 -10.93
N ALA A 129 14.87 -2.99 -9.64
CA ALA A 129 13.68 -2.33 -9.11
C ALA A 129 13.58 -0.87 -9.59
N ILE A 130 14.69 -0.14 -9.68
CA ILE A 130 14.69 1.23 -10.20
C ILE A 130 14.25 1.27 -11.67
N THR A 131 14.82 0.41 -12.52
CA THR A 131 14.46 0.37 -13.95
C THR A 131 13.00 -0.03 -14.14
N GLN A 132 12.53 -1.04 -13.38
CA GLN A 132 11.14 -1.48 -13.42
C GLN A 132 10.16 -0.40 -12.92
N ALA A 133 10.52 0.34 -11.87
CA ALA A 133 9.70 1.44 -11.37
C ALA A 133 9.59 2.58 -12.38
N ARG A 134 10.70 2.99 -13.01
CA ARG A 134 10.69 4.02 -14.08
C ARG A 134 9.78 3.62 -15.23
N GLU A 135 9.88 2.38 -15.67
CA GLU A 135 9.00 1.85 -16.72
C GLU A 135 7.53 1.86 -16.30
N LEU A 136 7.24 1.38 -15.08
CA LEU A 136 5.89 1.33 -14.54
C LEU A 136 5.27 2.72 -14.36
N ILE A 137 6.06 3.71 -13.95
CA ILE A 137 5.65 5.12 -13.88
C ILE A 137 5.26 5.61 -15.28
N ASN A 138 6.07 5.33 -16.31
CA ASN A 138 5.77 5.75 -17.68
C ASN A 138 4.52 5.07 -18.22
N ARG A 139 4.36 3.77 -18.00
CA ARG A 139 3.17 3.01 -18.38
C ARG A 139 1.92 3.52 -17.68
N THR A 140 2.01 3.85 -16.39
CA THR A 140 0.89 4.44 -15.64
C THR A 140 0.39 5.73 -16.30
N LYS A 141 1.30 6.58 -16.82
CA LYS A 141 0.93 7.81 -17.53
C LYS A 141 0.24 7.54 -18.87
N GLN A 142 0.64 6.48 -19.57
CA GLN A 142 0.17 6.17 -20.93
C GLN A 142 -1.11 5.33 -20.95
N GLU A 143 -1.22 4.37 -20.03
CA GLU A 143 -2.27 3.34 -20.06
C GLU A 143 -3.47 3.67 -19.13
N VAL A 144 -3.27 4.48 -18.08
CA VAL A 144 -4.36 4.84 -17.15
C VAL A 144 -4.98 6.16 -17.56
N ASN A 145 -6.27 6.16 -17.94
CA ASN A 145 -6.94 7.38 -18.40
C ASN A 145 -7.40 8.30 -17.25
N SER A 146 -7.68 7.75 -16.07
CA SER A 146 -8.17 8.52 -14.93
C SER A 146 -7.02 9.14 -14.14
N GLN A 147 -7.02 10.48 -14.03
CA GLN A 147 -6.02 11.21 -13.25
C GLN A 147 -5.99 10.77 -11.78
N LEU A 148 -7.16 10.47 -11.20
CA LEU A 148 -7.26 9.96 -9.82
C LEU A 148 -6.56 8.60 -9.68
N GLN A 149 -6.81 7.68 -10.61
CA GLN A 149 -6.20 6.36 -10.59
C GLN A 149 -4.69 6.43 -10.86
N GLN A 150 -4.25 7.31 -11.76
CA GLN A 150 -2.83 7.58 -11.97
C GLN A 150 -2.15 8.02 -10.67
N GLN A 151 -2.72 8.99 -9.97
CA GLN A 151 -2.17 9.49 -8.70
C GLN A 151 -2.08 8.39 -7.64
N GLN A 152 -3.13 7.57 -7.51
CA GLN A 152 -3.14 6.44 -6.58
C GLN A 152 -2.04 5.42 -6.89
N VAL A 153 -1.88 5.04 -8.17
CA VAL A 153 -0.84 4.09 -8.57
C VAL A 153 0.56 4.68 -8.35
N LEU A 154 0.79 5.94 -8.73
CA LEU A 154 2.07 6.61 -8.53
C LEU A 154 2.43 6.72 -7.05
N GLN A 155 1.46 7.01 -6.17
CA GLN A 155 1.67 7.03 -4.73
C GLN A 155 2.08 5.64 -4.19
N ILE A 156 1.47 4.56 -4.68
CA ILE A 156 1.86 3.20 -4.28
C ILE A 156 3.28 2.90 -4.74
N ILE A 157 3.64 3.24 -5.98
CA ILE A 157 5.00 3.04 -6.51
C ILE A 157 6.02 3.81 -5.67
N GLU A 158 5.72 5.08 -5.34
CA GLU A 158 6.59 5.91 -4.52
C GLU A 158 6.79 5.29 -3.13
N THR A 159 5.70 4.86 -2.51
CA THR A 159 5.73 4.20 -1.21
C THR A 159 6.64 2.98 -1.26
N ILE A 160 6.44 2.08 -2.24
CA ILE A 160 7.28 0.89 -2.41
C ILE A 160 8.76 1.27 -2.54
N LEU A 161 9.09 2.30 -3.32
CA LEU A 161 10.47 2.75 -3.51
C LEU A 161 11.09 3.31 -2.23
N ILE A 162 10.36 4.10 -1.45
CA ILE A 162 10.85 4.66 -0.17
C ILE A 162 11.15 3.53 0.81
N TYR A 163 10.24 2.57 0.95
CA TYR A 163 10.44 1.42 1.85
C TYR A 163 11.57 0.51 1.37
N LYS A 164 11.71 0.32 0.05
CA LYS A 164 12.75 -0.53 -0.52
C LYS A 164 14.13 0.11 -0.50
N PHE A 165 14.20 1.43 -0.64
CA PHE A 165 15.44 2.20 -0.71
C PHE A 165 15.43 3.34 0.32
N PRO A 166 15.54 3.02 1.62
CA PRO A 166 15.40 4.02 2.69
C PRO A 166 16.52 5.08 2.72
N ARG A 167 17.61 4.87 1.96
CA ARG A 167 18.73 5.81 1.82
C ARG A 167 18.69 6.62 0.52
N MET A 168 17.70 6.38 -0.34
CA MET A 168 17.55 7.12 -1.59
C MET A 168 17.21 8.57 -1.26
N ASN A 169 17.95 9.50 -1.86
CA ASN A 169 17.68 10.92 -1.66
C ASN A 169 16.52 11.40 -2.54
N ARG A 170 16.07 12.62 -2.26
CA ARG A 170 14.94 13.22 -2.95
C ARG A 170 15.21 13.39 -4.44
N GLU A 171 16.41 13.81 -4.83
CA GLU A 171 16.79 14.04 -6.22
C GLU A 171 16.74 12.75 -7.04
N GLU A 172 17.14 11.62 -6.45
CA GLU A 172 17.07 10.30 -7.05
C GLU A 172 15.63 9.86 -7.31
N ILE A 173 14.72 10.10 -6.34
CA ILE A 173 13.29 9.83 -6.49
C ILE A 173 12.68 10.77 -7.55
N GLU A 174 12.98 12.08 -7.50
CA GLU A 174 12.52 13.07 -8.49
C GLU A 174 12.96 12.69 -9.91
N ALA A 175 14.19 12.20 -10.07
CA ALA A 175 14.70 11.75 -11.36
C ALA A 175 13.93 10.54 -11.93
N MET A 176 13.22 9.76 -11.10
CA MET A 176 12.39 8.62 -11.54
C MET A 176 10.98 9.06 -11.95
N PHE A 177 10.34 9.88 -11.12
CA PHE A 177 8.95 10.30 -11.33
C PHE A 177 8.82 11.41 -12.37
N GLY A 178 9.79 12.34 -12.38
CA GLY A 178 9.59 13.70 -12.85
C GLY A 178 9.04 14.59 -11.72
N LEU A 179 9.47 15.86 -11.70
CA LEU A 179 9.09 16.81 -10.64
C LEU A 179 7.57 17.05 -10.56
N SER A 180 6.87 17.01 -11.69
CA SER A 180 5.42 17.20 -11.76
C SER A 180 4.64 16.07 -11.11
N GLU A 181 5.15 14.84 -11.22
CA GLU A 181 4.50 13.62 -10.76
C GLU A 181 4.80 13.39 -9.29
N LEU A 182 6.05 13.59 -8.88
CA LEU A 182 6.39 13.48 -7.46
C LEU A 182 5.60 14.50 -6.63
N LYS A 183 5.38 15.72 -7.15
CA LYS A 183 4.53 16.72 -6.49
C LYS A 183 3.08 16.29 -6.26
N GLN A 184 2.59 15.31 -7.02
CA GLN A 184 1.22 14.81 -6.89
C GLN A 184 1.10 13.69 -5.87
N THR A 185 2.21 13.09 -5.43
CA THR A 185 2.15 12.04 -4.43
C THR A 185 1.90 12.65 -3.05
N ARG A 186 1.16 11.91 -2.22
CA ARG A 186 0.81 12.35 -0.88
C ARG A 186 2.03 12.45 0.03
N PHE A 187 2.93 11.47 -0.03
CA PHE A 187 4.14 11.46 0.78
C PHE A 187 4.99 12.70 0.52
N TYR A 188 5.18 13.07 -0.75
CA TYR A 188 5.90 14.29 -1.10
C TYR A 188 5.21 15.55 -0.56
N GLN A 189 3.88 15.64 -0.64
CA GLN A 189 3.13 16.81 -0.12
C GLN A 189 3.28 16.94 1.39
N GLU A 190 3.17 15.82 2.12
CA GLU A 190 3.36 15.77 3.57
C GLU A 190 4.80 16.15 3.95
N ALA A 191 5.80 15.51 3.35
CA ALA A 191 7.22 15.80 3.61
C ALA A 191 7.60 17.27 3.30
N LYS A 192 6.97 17.86 2.27
CA LYS A 192 7.18 19.27 1.93
C LYS A 192 6.55 20.22 2.95
N GLU A 193 5.38 19.89 3.47
CA GLU A 193 4.72 20.72 4.49
C GLU A 193 5.48 20.62 5.82
N GLU A 194 5.86 19.41 6.24
CA GLU A 194 6.72 19.20 7.42
C GLU A 194 8.02 20.00 7.31
N GLY A 195 8.74 19.90 6.19
CA GLY A 195 9.98 20.68 5.99
C GLY A 195 9.76 22.20 5.97
N ARG A 196 8.56 22.68 5.59
CA ARG A 196 8.22 24.11 5.65
C ARG A 196 7.96 24.56 7.08
N GLU A 197 7.30 23.73 7.88
CA GLU A 197 7.08 23.99 9.31
C GLU A 197 8.40 23.95 10.09
N GLU A 198 9.24 22.95 9.85
CA GLU A 198 10.58 22.85 10.43
C GLU A 198 11.43 24.07 10.08
N ALA A 199 11.48 24.49 8.81
CA ALA A 199 12.24 25.67 8.41
C ALA A 199 11.77 26.95 9.11
N LYS A 200 10.46 27.11 9.33
CA LYS A 200 9.93 28.24 10.12
C LYS A 200 10.42 28.15 11.56
N LEU A 201 10.30 26.98 12.18
CA LEU A 201 10.73 26.74 13.56
C LEU A 201 12.24 26.92 13.74
N GLU A 202 13.06 26.57 12.75
CA GLU A 202 14.51 26.80 12.77
C GLU A 202 14.88 28.28 12.83
N THR A 203 14.04 29.18 12.31
CA THR A 203 14.29 30.63 12.39
C THR A 203 13.95 31.24 13.76
N VAL A 204 13.17 30.53 14.59
CA VAL A 204 12.66 31.04 15.89
C VAL A 204 13.79 31.54 16.80
N PRO A 205 14.90 30.81 17.04
CA PRO A 205 15.98 31.30 17.91
C PRO A 205 16.62 32.60 17.42
N GLY A 206 16.78 32.74 16.09
CA GLY A 206 17.30 33.96 15.49
C GLY A 206 16.37 35.15 15.69
N LEU A 207 15.06 34.96 15.58
CA LEU A 207 14.06 36.00 15.79
C LEU A 207 13.97 36.43 17.28
N ILE A 208 14.12 35.47 18.21
CA ILE A 208 14.24 35.79 19.65
C ILE A 208 15.51 36.60 19.91
N GLY A 209 16.64 36.22 19.28
CA GLY A 209 17.90 36.97 19.38
C GLY A 209 17.81 38.41 18.87
N LEU A 210 16.86 38.69 17.98
CA LEU A 210 16.54 40.04 17.48
C LEU A 210 15.53 40.80 18.37
N GLY A 211 15.11 40.21 19.50
CA GLY A 211 14.24 40.84 20.48
C GLY A 211 12.74 40.76 20.19
N LEU A 212 12.30 39.91 19.25
CA LEU A 212 10.87 39.70 18.99
C LEU A 212 10.23 38.86 20.09
N THR A 213 8.98 39.17 20.45
CA THR A 213 8.20 38.35 21.40
C THR A 213 7.65 37.09 20.73
N ILE A 214 7.31 36.07 21.52
CA ILE A 214 6.74 34.81 21.04
C ILE A 214 5.47 35.06 20.21
N GLU A 215 4.62 35.99 20.64
CA GLU A 215 3.38 36.36 19.96
C GLU A 215 3.65 37.04 18.60
N GLN A 216 4.69 37.87 18.52
CA GLN A 216 5.12 38.49 17.27
C GLN A 216 5.68 37.44 16.30
N ILE A 217 6.46 36.49 16.79
CA ILE A 217 7.03 35.38 16.00
C ILE A 217 5.91 34.46 15.49
N ALA A 218 4.94 34.11 16.35
CA ALA A 218 3.74 33.34 16.00
C ALA A 218 2.99 33.98 14.82
N GLN A 219 2.77 35.29 14.92
CA GLN A 219 2.08 36.06 13.90
C GLN A 219 2.85 36.11 12.57
N VAL A 220 4.18 36.30 12.61
CA VAL A 220 5.04 36.41 11.42
C VAL A 220 5.19 35.06 10.71
N LEU A 221 5.42 33.98 11.46
CA LEU A 221 5.62 32.63 10.91
C LEU A 221 4.29 31.91 10.60
N LYS A 222 3.16 32.50 11.03
CA LYS A 222 1.82 31.89 10.99
C LYS A 222 1.84 30.51 11.67
N LEU A 223 2.41 30.49 12.87
CA LEU A 223 2.46 29.34 13.76
C LEU A 223 1.68 29.68 15.03
N SER A 224 1.24 28.66 15.75
CA SER A 224 0.68 28.83 17.09
C SER A 224 1.78 29.19 18.11
N VAL A 225 1.37 29.84 19.19
CA VAL A 225 2.25 30.15 20.32
C VAL A 225 2.75 28.87 20.97
N GLU A 226 1.92 27.82 21.02
CA GLU A 226 2.24 26.50 21.53
C GLU A 226 3.38 25.83 20.74
N GLU A 227 3.33 25.85 19.41
CA GLU A 227 4.39 25.28 18.55
C GLU A 227 5.75 25.96 18.79
N ILE A 228 5.76 27.28 18.93
CA ILE A 228 6.98 28.05 19.22
C ILE A 228 7.52 27.71 20.61
N ARG A 229 6.66 27.65 21.63
CA ARG A 229 7.07 27.29 23.00
C ARG A 229 7.63 25.88 23.10
N GLN A 230 7.03 24.92 22.39
CA GLN A 230 7.54 23.56 22.33
C GLN A 230 8.92 23.50 21.67
N ASN A 231 9.14 24.24 20.58
CA ASN A 231 10.45 24.27 19.91
C ASN A 231 11.57 24.84 20.79
N ILE A 232 11.29 25.91 21.55
CA ILE A 232 12.24 26.51 22.49
C ILE A 232 12.62 25.49 23.59
N ASN A 233 11.63 24.83 24.20
CA ASN A 233 11.84 23.86 25.27
C ASN A 233 12.62 22.60 24.82
N ILE A 234 12.55 22.24 23.53
CA ILE A 234 13.29 21.09 22.97
C ILE A 234 14.77 21.43 22.77
N LYS A 235 15.10 22.67 22.38
CA LYS A 235 16.49 23.11 22.11
C LYS A 235 17.29 23.52 23.36
N GLU A 236 16.62 23.70 24.51
CA GLU A 236 17.28 23.96 25.81
C GLU A 236 17.69 22.68 26.58
N LYS A 237 17.38 21.48 26.04
CA LYS A 237 17.85 20.18 26.54
C LYS A 237 19.04 19.67 25.73
#